data_AF-A0A1C5ADZ0-F1
#
_entry.id   AF-A0A1C5ADZ0-F1
#
_cell.length_a   1.000
_cell.length_b   1.000
_cell.length_c   1.000
_cell.angle_alpha   90.00
_cell.angle_beta   90.00
_cell.angle_gamma   90.00
#
_symmetry.space_group_name_H-M   'P 1'
#
loop_
_entity.id
_entity.type
_entity.pdbx_description
1 polymer ?
#
loop_
_entity_poly.entity_id
_entity_poly.type
_entity_poly.pdbx_seq_one_letter_code
_entity_poly.pdbx_strand_id
1 'polypeptide(L)'
;ATDAYKSVEISTPKADDEQTDTLRADVIKTVDAGRAVVANIAGTATDTDGTTHSFEGGHYISVTGYRDNGDTVTIADSADPNTATYRMSIDNLADWIATRGYSTS
;
A
#
# COMPACT_ATOMS: atom_id res chain seq x y z
N ALA A 1 -18.54 19.37 4.31
CA ALA A 1 -17.84 18.21 3.71
C ALA A 1 -17.30 17.39 4.87
N THR A 2 -17.70 16.14 5.00
CA THR A 2 -16.98 15.20 5.87
C THR A 2 -15.73 14.76 5.13
N ASP A 3 -14.56 14.89 5.74
CA ASP A 3 -13.29 14.53 5.12
C ASP A 3 -13.32 13.07 4.67
N ALA A 4 -13.34 12.86 3.35
CA ALA A 4 -13.51 11.53 2.75
C ALA A 4 -12.24 10.67 2.89
N TYR A 5 -11.11 11.27 3.25
CA TYR A 5 -9.82 10.61 3.46
C TYR A 5 -9.10 11.20 4.66
N LYS A 6 -8.34 10.36 5.36
CA LYS A 6 -7.41 10.70 6.43
C LYS A 6 -6.03 10.06 6.15
N SER A 7 -4.98 10.68 6.66
CA SER A 7 -3.63 10.11 6.64
C SER A 7 -3.40 9.22 7.85
N VAL A 8 -2.67 8.12 7.64
CA VAL A 8 -2.16 7.23 8.68
C VAL A 8 -0.66 7.10 8.47
N GLU A 9 0.11 7.28 9.54
CA GLU A 9 1.57 7.18 9.50
C GLU A 9 2.03 5.79 9.90
N ILE A 10 3.12 5.32 9.29
CA ILE A 10 3.93 4.20 9.77
C ILE A 10 5.28 4.77 10.15
N SER A 11 5.39 5.28 11.38
CA SER A 11 6.50 6.16 11.79
C SER A 11 7.82 5.43 12.09
N THR A 12 7.81 4.09 12.06
CA THR A 12 8.95 3.23 12.37
C THR A 12 9.72 2.86 11.09
N PRO A 13 11.03 2.54 11.17
CA PRO A 13 11.82 2.10 10.00
C PRO A 13 11.39 0.77 9.39
N LYS A 14 10.61 -0.01 10.14
CA LYS A 14 9.99 -1.26 9.74
C LYS A 14 8.59 -1.30 10.34
N ALA A 15 7.60 -1.75 9.58
CA ALA A 15 6.26 -1.89 10.13
C ALA A 15 6.25 -3.01 11.18
N ASP A 16 5.60 -2.77 12.32
CA ASP A 16 5.26 -3.82 13.26
C ASP A 16 3.93 -4.50 12.89
N ASP A 17 3.59 -5.56 13.62
CA ASP A 17 2.39 -6.36 13.36
C ASP A 17 1.11 -5.51 13.53
N GLU A 18 1.07 -4.60 14.51
CA GLU A 18 -0.10 -3.74 14.76
C GLU A 18 -0.31 -2.71 13.64
N GLN A 19 0.77 -2.11 13.16
CA GLN A 19 0.75 -1.20 12.01
C GLN A 19 0.33 -1.93 10.73
N THR A 20 0.82 -3.15 10.53
CA THR A 20 0.48 -3.98 9.37
C THR A 20 -0.98 -4.44 9.40
N ASP A 21 -1.48 -4.85 10.56
CA ASP A 21 -2.89 -5.21 10.77
C ASP A 21 -3.82 -4.00 10.58
N THR A 22 -3.39 -2.82 11.03
CA THR A 22 -4.13 -1.57 10.81
C THR A 22 -4.19 -1.25 9.32
N LEU A 23 -3.05 -1.30 8.61
CA LEU A 23 -3.00 -1.10 7.16
C LEU A 23 -3.91 -2.09 6.43
N ARG A 24 -3.88 -3.37 6.81
CA ARG A 24 -4.74 -4.41 6.25
C ARG A 24 -6.23 -4.08 6.42
N ALA A 25 -6.63 -3.71 7.64
CA ALA A 25 -8.01 -3.36 7.95
C ALA A 25 -8.47 -2.11 7.17
N ASP A 26 -7.60 -1.11 7.06
CA ASP A 26 -7.87 0.13 6.33
C ASP A 26 -7.96 -0.10 4.81
N VAL A 27 -7.13 -0.99 4.24
CA VAL A 27 -7.23 -1.43 2.85
C VAL A 27 -8.58 -2.09 2.59
N ILE A 28 -8.98 -3.07 3.42
CA ILE A 28 -10.26 -3.77 3.27
C ILE A 28 -11.42 -2.77 3.30
N LYS A 29 -11.47 -1.94 4.34
CA LYS A 29 -12.54 -0.96 4.55
C LYS A 29 -12.65 0.03 3.38
N THR A 30 -11.52 0.57 2.92
CA THR A 30 -11.51 1.59 1.87
C THR A 30 -11.86 1.01 0.50
N VAL A 31 -11.33 -0.17 0.18
CA VAL A 31 -11.63 -0.87 -1.08
C VAL A 31 -13.09 -1.32 -1.13
N ASP A 32 -13.63 -1.87 -0.04
CA ASP A 32 -15.05 -2.27 0.03
C ASP A 32 -15.99 -1.07 -0.10
N ALA A 33 -15.55 0.12 0.33
CA ALA A 33 -16.27 1.37 0.11
C ALA A 33 -16.14 1.95 -1.32
N GLY A 34 -15.53 1.21 -2.24
CA GLY A 34 -15.35 1.60 -3.65
C GLY A 34 -14.27 2.66 -3.86
N ARG A 35 -13.29 2.75 -2.95
CA ARG A 35 -12.22 3.75 -2.94
C ARG A 35 -10.85 3.07 -2.90
N ALA A 36 -9.79 3.80 -3.23
CA ALA A 36 -8.41 3.28 -3.21
C ALA A 36 -7.64 3.80 -2.00
N VAL A 37 -6.76 3.01 -1.41
CA VAL A 37 -5.74 3.53 -0.48
C VAL A 37 -4.60 4.12 -1.31
N VAL A 38 -4.13 5.31 -0.96
CA VAL A 38 -2.97 5.93 -1.62
C VAL A 38 -1.77 5.84 -0.69
N ALA A 39 -0.76 5.05 -1.07
CA ALA A 39 0.42 4.78 -0.26
C ALA A 39 1.62 5.60 -0.74
N ASN A 40 2.36 6.19 0.20
CA ASN A 40 3.63 6.86 -0.04
C ASN A 40 4.77 5.88 0.26
N ILE A 41 5.43 5.39 -0.78
CA ILE A 41 6.48 4.37 -0.69
C ILE A 41 7.85 4.98 -0.93
N ALA A 42 8.91 4.33 -0.45
CA ALA A 42 10.28 4.61 -0.89
C ALA A 42 11.20 3.40 -0.72
N GLY A 43 12.23 3.36 -1.56
CA GLY A 43 13.17 2.25 -1.60
C GLY A 43 12.66 1.14 -2.50
N THR A 44 12.94 -0.10 -2.13
CA THR A 44 12.75 -1.26 -3.00
C THR A 44 11.87 -2.32 -2.35
N ALA A 45 10.92 -2.87 -3.10
CA ALA A 45 10.07 -3.98 -2.67
C ALA A 45 9.94 -5.06 -3.76
N THR A 46 9.60 -6.27 -3.36
CA THR A 46 9.37 -7.40 -4.26
C THR A 46 7.89 -7.81 -4.23
N ASP A 47 7.32 -7.98 -5.41
CA ASP A 47 5.93 -8.38 -5.59
C ASP A 47 5.75 -9.92 -5.50
N THR A 48 4.51 -10.40 -5.57
CA THR A 48 4.23 -11.85 -5.44
C THR A 48 4.77 -12.70 -6.59
N ASP A 49 5.06 -12.08 -7.74
CA ASP A 49 5.62 -12.75 -8.92
C ASP A 49 7.17 -12.73 -8.88
N GLY A 50 7.76 -12.16 -7.84
CA GLY A 50 9.21 -12.04 -7.67
C GLY A 50 9.83 -10.84 -8.39
N THR A 51 9.02 -9.94 -8.96
CA THR A 51 9.51 -8.74 -9.63
C THR A 51 9.86 -7.68 -8.59
N THR A 52 11.04 -7.09 -8.74
CA THR A 52 11.51 -5.98 -7.90
C THR A 52 11.05 -4.65 -8.46
N HIS A 53 10.48 -3.81 -7.59
CA HIS A 53 10.08 -2.43 -7.86
C HIS A 53 10.93 -1.49 -6.99
N SER A 54 11.58 -0.49 -7.60
CA SER A 54 12.53 0.39 -6.89
C SER A 54 12.23 1.86 -7.16
N PHE A 55 11.97 2.59 -6.08
CA PHE A 55 11.69 4.03 -6.05
C PHE A 55 12.45 4.70 -4.90
N GLU A 56 13.78 4.74 -4.98
CA GLU A 56 14.65 5.26 -3.91
C GLU A 56 14.32 6.72 -3.49
N GLY A 57 13.87 7.55 -4.43
CA GLY A 57 13.43 8.93 -4.16
C GLY A 57 12.01 9.06 -3.57
N GLY A 58 11.26 7.96 -3.53
CA GLY A 58 9.86 7.89 -3.16
C GLY A 58 8.90 7.97 -4.33
N HIS A 59 7.70 7.42 -4.14
CA HIS A 59 6.65 7.34 -5.15
C HIS A 59 5.27 7.18 -4.49
N TYR A 60 4.20 7.47 -5.22
CA TYR A 60 2.83 7.21 -4.77
C TYR A 60 2.18 6.13 -5.60
N ILE A 61 1.63 5.12 -4.94
CA ILE A 61 0.91 4.01 -5.57
C ILE A 61 -0.51 3.91 -4.99
N SER A 62 -1.42 3.33 -5.77
CA SER A 62 -2.81 3.11 -5.34
C SER A 62 -3.04 1.63 -5.05
N VAL A 63 -3.53 1.31 -3.85
CA VAL A 63 -4.08 -0.02 -3.54
C VAL A 63 -5.55 -0.02 -3.93
N THR A 64 -5.90 -0.81 -4.94
CA THR A 64 -7.22 -0.81 -5.58
C THR A 64 -8.02 -2.09 -5.34
N GLY A 65 -7.40 -3.10 -4.74
CA GLY A 65 -8.02 -4.38 -4.47
C GLY A 65 -7.23 -5.16 -3.43
N TYR A 66 -7.84 -6.22 -2.92
CA TYR A 66 -7.20 -7.17 -2.02
C TYR A 66 -7.76 -8.58 -2.23
N ARG A 67 -7.05 -9.59 -1.72
CA ARG A 67 -7.45 -11.01 -1.67
C ARG A 67 -6.99 -11.63 -0.36
N ASP A 68 -7.48 -12.83 -0.07
CA ASP A 68 -7.06 -13.63 1.07
C ASP A 68 -7.15 -12.82 2.39
N ASN A 69 -8.32 -12.22 2.62
CA ASN A 69 -8.58 -11.35 3.79
C ASN A 69 -7.54 -10.23 3.99
N GLY A 70 -7.03 -9.68 2.89
CA GLY A 70 -6.09 -8.57 2.91
C GLY A 70 -4.62 -8.97 2.97
N ASP A 71 -4.29 -10.27 3.00
CA ASP A 71 -2.89 -10.74 2.97
C ASP A 71 -2.17 -10.34 1.69
N THR A 72 -2.89 -10.29 0.57
CA THR A 72 -2.36 -9.87 -0.73
C THR A 72 -3.15 -8.67 -1.25
N VAL A 73 -2.43 -7.62 -1.64
CA VAL A 73 -3.02 -6.38 -2.16
C VAL A 73 -2.74 -6.23 -3.66
N THR A 74 -3.68 -5.60 -4.37
CA THR A 74 -3.53 -5.24 -5.79
C THR A 74 -3.15 -3.77 -5.90
N ILE A 75 -1.99 -3.52 -6.50
CA ILE A 75 -1.43 -2.19 -6.71
C ILE A 75 -1.74 -1.76 -8.14
N ALA A 76 -2.24 -0.54 -8.30
CA ALA A 76 -2.25 0.20 -9.55
C ALA A 76 -1.16 1.27 -9.49
N ASP A 77 -0.20 1.17 -10.40
CA ASP A 77 0.97 2.05 -10.45
C ASP A 77 1.05 2.70 -11.84
N SER A 78 0.89 4.02 -11.89
CA SER A 78 0.88 4.76 -13.14
C SER A 78 2.28 5.13 -13.65
N ALA A 79 3.35 4.75 -12.96
CA ALA A 79 4.71 5.13 -13.34
C ALA A 79 5.18 4.46 -14.64
N ASP A 80 4.81 3.21 -14.88
CA ASP A 80 5.14 2.47 -16.10
C ASP A 80 3.89 1.78 -16.66
N PRO A 81 3.45 2.12 -17.89
CA PRO A 81 2.29 1.50 -18.51
C PRO A 81 2.46 -0.01 -18.75
N ASN A 82 3.70 -0.54 -18.79
CA ASN A 82 3.97 -1.96 -18.99
C ASN A 82 3.80 -2.79 -17.70
N THR A 83 3.90 -2.16 -16.53
CA THR A 83 3.74 -2.79 -15.19
C THR A 83 2.64 -2.10 -14.38
N ALA A 84 1.57 -1.67 -15.06
CA ALA A 84 0.54 -0.82 -14.49
C ALA A 84 -0.26 -1.47 -13.33
N THR A 85 -0.22 -2.79 -13.18
CA THR A 85 -0.91 -3.50 -12.10
C THR A 85 -0.13 -4.74 -11.66
N TYR A 86 0.12 -4.85 -10.36
CA TYR A 86 0.80 -6.00 -9.74
C TYR A 86 0.21 -6.32 -8.37
N ARG A 87 0.69 -7.39 -7.73
CA ARG A 87 0.26 -7.80 -6.40
C ARG A 87 1.44 -7.97 -5.47
N MET A 88 1.28 -7.61 -4.21
CA MET A 88 2.30 -7.84 -3.19
C MET A 88 1.66 -8.25 -1.87
N SER A 89 2.44 -8.86 -0.97
CA SER A 89 1.96 -9.12 0.39
C SER A 89 1.75 -7.80 1.13
N ILE A 90 0.81 -7.81 2.08
CA ILE A 90 0.55 -6.66 2.94
C ILE A 90 1.78 -6.30 3.79
N ASP A 91 2.55 -7.31 4.21
CA ASP A 91 3.79 -7.10 4.97
C ASP A 91 4.85 -6.35 4.14
N ASN A 92 5.04 -6.76 2.87
CA ASN A 92 5.98 -6.07 1.98
C ASN A 92 5.52 -4.64 1.71
N LEU A 93 4.21 -4.42 1.55
CA LEU A 93 3.68 -3.07 1.38
C LEU A 93 3.89 -2.23 2.64
N ALA A 94 3.62 -2.77 3.82
CA ALA A 94 3.78 -2.07 5.10
C ALA A 94 5.24 -1.64 5.31
N ASP A 95 6.18 -2.55 5.05
CA ASP A 95 7.61 -2.23 5.10
C ASP A 95 8.03 -1.20 4.05
N TRP A 96 7.42 -1.21 2.86
CA TRP A 96 7.73 -0.24 1.81
C TRP A 96 7.19 1.17 2.10
N ILE A 97 6.11 1.25 2.89
CA ILE A 97 5.51 2.48 3.40
C ILE A 97 6.21 2.99 4.67
N ALA A 98 6.99 2.15 5.35
CA ALA A 98 7.64 2.48 6.62
C ALA A 98 8.41 3.81 6.56
N THR A 99 8.41 4.54 7.67
CA THR A 99 8.82 5.96 7.83
C THR A 99 7.95 6.99 7.11
N ARG A 100 6.88 6.56 6.43
CA ARG A 100 5.95 7.42 5.69
C ARG A 100 4.52 7.12 6.15
N GLY A 101 3.63 6.77 5.22
CA GLY A 101 2.24 6.57 5.52
C GLY A 101 1.37 6.42 4.28
N TYR A 102 0.07 6.40 4.49
CA TYR A 102 -0.93 6.22 3.47
C TYR A 102 -2.19 7.04 3.77
N SER A 103 -3.02 7.24 2.75
CA SER A 103 -4.33 7.87 2.87
C SER A 103 -5.44 6.85 2.68
N THR A 104 -6.38 6.81 3.61
CA THR A 104 -7.51 5.86 3.68
C THR A 104 -8.80 6.58 4.04
N SER A 105 -9.96 5.93 3.91
CA SER A 105 -11.30 6.50 4.11
C SER A 105 -12.11 5.86 5.24
#